data_AF-A0A7C6QJX7-F1
#
_entry.id   AF-A0A7C6QJX7-F1
#
_cell.length_a   1.000
_cell.length_b   1.000
_cell.length_c   1.000
_cell.angle_alpha   90.00
_cell.angle_beta   90.00
_cell.angle_gamma   90.00
#
_symmetry.space_group_name_H-M   'P 1'
#
loop_
_entity.id
_entity.type
_entity.pdbx_description
1 polymer ?
#
loop_
_entity_poly.entity_id
_entity_poly.type
_entity_poly.pdbx_seq_one_letter_code
_entity_poly.pdbx_strand_id
1 'polypeptide(L)'
;MQKRTILFAVMFGFALVLGAPIGLVAADADWLLEAETLFAARHDMANVQRSIELLRQVIEREPSNAEAYWRLARSLRWVAEKSTVNRLQKYEEAMKAAEKAAELNPNNADVQFWLAACIGSWGEERGVLQSLFAVKPIKEALDRALEIDPNYADAYYVLSQLYRKAPGRPLSIGNKKLALEAAQKAVRLEPDNTSFVLELAEAQLANNMKAEAKKNLELVLSMPPTPDEPVESSEDKEYARQLLAKLK
;
A
#
# COMPACT_ATOMS: atom_id res chain seq x y z
N MET A 1 43.90 -48.09 -64.77
CA MET A 1 42.76 -49.00 -64.55
C MET A 1 42.60 -49.20 -63.05
N GLN A 2 41.35 -49.24 -62.57
CA GLN A 2 40.88 -49.37 -61.18
C GLN A 2 40.95 -48.15 -60.26
N LYS A 3 39.76 -47.54 -60.14
CA LYS A 3 39.30 -46.58 -59.13
C LYS A 3 39.27 -47.22 -57.75
N ARG A 4 39.64 -46.47 -56.71
CA ARG A 4 39.04 -46.60 -55.37
C ARG A 4 38.83 -45.22 -54.76
N THR A 5 37.56 -44.85 -54.70
CA THR A 5 36.96 -43.70 -54.02
C THR A 5 37.16 -43.84 -52.51
N ILE A 6 37.65 -42.80 -51.84
CA ILE A 6 37.51 -42.66 -50.39
C ILE A 6 36.91 -41.28 -50.10
N LEU A 7 35.67 -41.34 -49.66
CA LEU A 7 34.82 -40.26 -49.19
C LEU A 7 35.25 -39.95 -47.74
N PHE A 8 35.64 -38.72 -47.43
CA PHE A 8 35.71 -38.25 -46.03
C PHE A 8 34.77 -37.06 -45.87
N ALA A 9 33.71 -37.32 -45.12
CA ALA A 9 32.66 -36.37 -44.78
C ALA A 9 33.18 -35.34 -43.78
N VAL A 10 32.99 -34.06 -44.10
CA VAL A 10 33.11 -32.95 -43.14
C VAL A 10 31.83 -32.94 -42.32
N MET A 11 31.90 -33.43 -41.08
CA MET A 11 30.83 -33.25 -40.11
C MET A 11 30.98 -31.88 -39.43
N PHE A 12 30.15 -30.92 -39.83
CA PHE A 12 29.84 -29.75 -39.02
C PHE A 12 28.99 -30.21 -37.83
N GLY A 13 29.55 -30.19 -36.62
CA GLY A 13 28.79 -30.33 -35.39
C GLY A 13 27.95 -29.07 -35.16
N PHE A 14 26.66 -29.13 -35.50
CA PHE A 14 25.68 -28.17 -35.03
C PHE A 14 25.42 -28.47 -33.54
N ALA A 15 26.02 -27.68 -32.65
CA ALA A 15 25.59 -27.65 -31.26
C ALA A 15 24.20 -27.01 -31.22
N LEU A 16 23.18 -27.85 -31.03
CA LEU A 16 21.81 -27.43 -30.77
C LEU A 16 21.78 -26.77 -29.38
N VAL A 17 22.02 -25.46 -29.32
CA VAL A 17 21.68 -24.68 -28.13
C VAL A 17 20.15 -24.65 -28.10
N LEU A 18 19.56 -25.49 -27.25
CA LEU A 18 18.15 -25.40 -26.86
C LEU A 18 17.96 -24.02 -26.22
N GLY A 19 17.56 -23.04 -27.03
CA GLY A 19 17.10 -21.75 -26.54
C GLY A 19 15.89 -22.00 -25.66
N ALA A 20 16.05 -21.78 -24.35
CA ALA A 20 14.91 -21.60 -23.46
C ALA A 20 14.06 -20.45 -24.04
N PRO A 21 12.71 -20.55 -23.99
CA PRO A 21 11.87 -19.50 -24.54
C PRO A 21 12.06 -18.23 -23.70
N ILE A 22 12.74 -17.24 -24.29
CA ILE A 22 12.93 -15.88 -23.74
C ILE A 22 11.57 -15.14 -23.59
N GLY A 23 10.46 -15.73 -24.04
CA GLY A 23 9.15 -15.08 -24.11
C GLY A 23 8.22 -15.25 -22.90
N LEU A 24 8.57 -16.02 -21.87
CA LEU A 24 7.67 -16.23 -20.71
C LEU A 24 7.89 -15.24 -19.57
N VAL A 25 9.13 -14.83 -19.31
CA VAL A 25 9.44 -13.93 -18.17
C VAL A 25 9.01 -12.47 -18.42
N ALA A 26 8.88 -12.06 -19.68
CA ALA A 26 8.54 -10.67 -20.02
C ALA A 26 7.05 -10.33 -19.79
N ALA A 27 6.14 -11.29 -20.01
CA ALA A 27 4.70 -11.02 -19.94
C ALA A 27 4.17 -10.79 -18.51
N ASP A 28 4.85 -11.34 -17.49
CA ASP A 28 4.38 -11.25 -16.10
C ASP A 28 4.73 -9.90 -15.44
N ALA A 29 5.89 -9.31 -15.80
CA ALA A 29 6.24 -7.94 -15.41
C ALA A 29 5.26 -6.91 -16.02
N ASP A 30 4.77 -7.19 -17.24
CA ASP A 30 3.82 -6.32 -17.93
C ASP A 30 2.46 -6.29 -17.23
N TRP A 31 1.99 -7.42 -16.67
CA TRP A 31 0.69 -7.48 -15.99
C TRP A 31 0.67 -6.84 -14.61
N LEU A 32 1.75 -6.98 -13.83
CA LEU A 32 1.87 -6.28 -12.56
C LEU A 32 1.93 -4.76 -12.78
N LEU A 33 2.68 -4.32 -13.79
CA LEU A 33 2.76 -2.90 -14.15
C LEU A 33 1.43 -2.36 -14.69
N GLU A 34 0.72 -3.13 -15.52
CA GLU A 34 -0.62 -2.76 -16.01
C GLU A 34 -1.61 -2.65 -14.83
N ALA A 35 -1.61 -3.62 -13.92
CA ALA A 35 -2.43 -3.58 -12.72
C ALA A 35 -2.13 -2.35 -11.84
N GLU A 36 -0.86 -1.98 -11.69
CA GLU A 36 -0.44 -0.77 -10.99
C GLU A 36 -0.96 0.49 -11.69
N THR A 37 -0.80 0.57 -13.01
CA THR A 37 -1.26 1.70 -13.82
C THR A 37 -2.77 1.89 -13.71
N LEU A 38 -3.53 0.80 -13.76
CA LEU A 38 -4.98 0.81 -13.55
C LEU A 38 -5.34 1.26 -12.13
N PHE A 39 -4.61 0.80 -11.11
CA PHE A 39 -4.85 1.23 -9.73
C PHE A 39 -4.48 2.71 -9.51
N ALA A 40 -3.44 3.25 -10.15
CA ALA A 40 -3.15 4.68 -10.13
C ALA A 40 -4.35 5.49 -10.67
N ALA A 41 -5.08 4.94 -11.65
CA ALA A 41 -6.32 5.50 -12.19
C ALA A 41 -7.60 5.09 -11.41
N ARG A 42 -7.50 4.81 -10.10
CA ARG A 42 -8.61 4.34 -9.21
C ARG A 42 -9.77 5.30 -8.99
N HIS A 43 -9.71 6.52 -9.54
CA HIS A 43 -10.86 7.41 -9.60
C HIS A 43 -12.01 6.80 -10.43
N ASP A 44 -11.68 5.89 -11.36
CA ASP A 44 -12.65 5.02 -12.02
C ASP A 44 -12.61 3.61 -11.39
N MET A 45 -13.73 3.20 -10.80
CA MET A 45 -13.88 1.88 -10.19
C MET A 45 -13.71 0.73 -11.20
N ALA A 46 -13.97 0.95 -12.49
CA ALA A 46 -13.71 -0.05 -13.52
C ALA A 46 -12.22 -0.38 -13.63
N ASN A 47 -11.33 0.61 -13.46
CA ASN A 47 -9.88 0.39 -13.46
C ASN A 47 -9.45 -0.42 -12.24
N VAL A 48 -10.00 -0.13 -11.06
CA VAL A 48 -9.70 -0.92 -9.84
C VAL A 48 -10.14 -2.37 -10.01
N GLN A 49 -11.34 -2.59 -10.57
CA GLN A 49 -11.85 -3.93 -10.83
C GLN A 49 -10.96 -4.69 -11.83
N ARG A 50 -10.50 -4.01 -12.88
CA ARG A 50 -9.57 -4.59 -13.86
C ARG A 50 -8.20 -4.90 -13.26
N SER A 51 -7.69 -4.02 -12.39
CA SER A 51 -6.45 -4.25 -11.63
C SER A 51 -6.57 -5.53 -10.78
N ILE A 52 -7.67 -5.70 -10.05
CA ILE A 52 -7.95 -6.90 -9.25
C ILE A 52 -7.97 -8.16 -10.12
N GLU A 53 -8.60 -8.12 -11.30
CA GLU A 53 -8.64 -9.25 -12.22
C GLU A 53 -7.24 -9.65 -12.70
N LEU A 54 -6.42 -8.68 -13.11
CA LEU A 54 -5.04 -8.94 -13.54
C LEU A 54 -4.19 -9.51 -12.40
N LEU A 55 -4.30 -8.95 -11.20
CA LEU A 55 -3.59 -9.45 -10.02
C LEU A 55 -3.96 -10.90 -9.69
N ARG A 56 -5.24 -11.27 -9.83
CA ARG A 56 -5.68 -12.67 -9.69
C ARG A 56 -5.10 -13.57 -10.76
N GLN A 57 -5.00 -13.10 -12.01
CA GLN A 57 -4.37 -13.87 -13.10
C GLN A 57 -2.87 -14.09 -12.86
N VAL A 58 -2.16 -13.09 -12.34
CA VAL A 58 -0.76 -13.24 -11.90
C VAL A 58 -0.67 -14.30 -10.80
N ILE A 59 -1.53 -14.23 -9.77
CA ILE A 59 -1.54 -15.19 -8.66
C ILE A 59 -1.88 -16.62 -9.13
N GLU A 60 -2.80 -16.78 -10.08
CA GLU A 60 -3.15 -18.10 -10.63
C GLU A 60 -1.96 -18.76 -11.32
N ARG A 61 -1.15 -17.99 -12.03
CA ARG A 61 0.08 -18.45 -12.69
C ARG A 61 1.23 -18.64 -11.72
N GLU A 62 1.35 -17.73 -10.76
CA GLU A 62 2.42 -17.67 -9.77
C GLU A 62 1.85 -17.56 -8.35
N PRO A 63 1.39 -18.68 -7.74
CA PRO A 63 0.78 -18.66 -6.41
C PRO A 63 1.72 -18.25 -5.26
N SER A 64 3.00 -18.03 -5.57
CA SER A 64 4.02 -17.57 -4.61
C SER A 64 4.41 -16.10 -4.81
N ASN A 65 3.75 -15.37 -5.73
CA ASN A 65 4.06 -13.98 -6.04
C ASN A 65 3.51 -13.04 -4.95
N ALA A 66 4.33 -12.76 -3.93
CA ALA A 66 3.98 -11.88 -2.82
C ALA A 66 3.61 -10.45 -3.27
N GLU A 67 4.25 -9.98 -4.34
CA GLU A 67 4.05 -8.66 -4.93
C GLU A 67 2.61 -8.49 -5.48
N ALA A 68 2.07 -9.53 -6.11
CA ALA A 68 0.69 -9.57 -6.57
C ALA A 68 -0.30 -9.59 -5.40
N TYR A 69 0.01 -10.35 -4.33
CA TYR A 69 -0.87 -10.47 -3.17
C TYR A 69 -1.04 -9.16 -2.40
N TRP A 70 0.03 -8.41 -2.11
CA TRP A 70 -0.14 -7.15 -1.38
C TRP A 70 -0.83 -6.08 -2.24
N ARG A 71 -0.56 -6.03 -3.55
CA ARG A 71 -1.27 -5.13 -4.48
C ARG A 71 -2.75 -5.49 -4.58
N LEU A 72 -3.07 -6.78 -4.54
CA LEU A 72 -4.45 -7.27 -4.47
C LEU A 72 -5.10 -6.83 -3.15
N ALA A 73 -4.40 -6.97 -2.02
CA ALA A 73 -4.88 -6.51 -0.72
C ALA A 73 -5.21 -5.02 -0.71
N ARG A 74 -4.29 -4.18 -1.22
CA ARG A 74 -4.50 -2.73 -1.41
C ARG A 74 -5.74 -2.44 -2.25
N SER A 75 -5.87 -3.11 -3.39
CA SER A 75 -6.98 -2.89 -4.32
C SER A 75 -8.33 -3.31 -3.71
N LEU A 76 -8.37 -4.46 -3.03
CA LEU A 76 -9.56 -4.93 -2.33
C LEU A 76 -9.93 -4.03 -1.15
N ARG A 77 -8.94 -3.53 -0.40
CA ARG A 77 -9.15 -2.56 0.68
C ARG A 77 -9.78 -1.27 0.13
N TRP A 78 -9.30 -0.75 -1.00
CA TRP A 78 -9.90 0.40 -1.67
C TRP A 78 -11.37 0.15 -2.03
N VAL A 79 -11.67 -1.00 -2.65
CA VAL A 79 -13.05 -1.37 -2.98
C VAL A 79 -13.92 -1.46 -1.72
N ALA A 80 -13.41 -2.01 -0.62
CA ALA A 80 -14.12 -2.09 0.65
C ALA A 80 -14.39 -0.70 1.24
N GLU A 81 -13.41 0.19 1.19
CA GLU A 81 -13.49 1.56 1.69
C GLU A 81 -14.59 2.36 0.97
N LYS A 82 -14.60 2.30 -0.36
CA LYS A 82 -15.56 3.04 -1.21
C LYS A 82 -16.92 2.34 -1.36
N SER A 83 -17.10 1.15 -0.78
CA SER A 83 -18.37 0.41 -0.79
C SER A 83 -19.30 0.84 0.36
N THR A 84 -20.61 0.77 0.13
CA THR A 84 -21.64 0.94 1.19
C THR A 84 -22.26 -0.39 1.64
N VAL A 85 -22.01 -1.49 0.91
CA VAL A 85 -22.56 -2.82 1.16
C VAL A 85 -21.45 -3.86 1.28
N ASN A 86 -21.65 -4.85 2.17
CA ASN A 86 -20.74 -5.97 2.41
C ASN A 86 -19.29 -5.53 2.68
N ARG A 87 -19.10 -4.37 3.32
CA ARG A 87 -17.76 -3.79 3.58
C ARG A 87 -16.88 -4.74 4.40
N LEU A 88 -17.43 -5.31 5.46
CA LEU A 88 -16.71 -6.28 6.30
C LEU A 88 -16.20 -7.48 5.49
N GLN A 89 -17.03 -8.08 4.65
CA GLN A 89 -16.63 -9.21 3.80
C GLN A 89 -15.49 -8.82 2.84
N LYS A 90 -15.52 -7.61 2.28
CA LYS A 90 -14.47 -7.12 1.38
C LYS A 90 -13.16 -6.84 2.13
N TYR A 91 -13.23 -6.28 3.34
CA TYR A 91 -12.04 -6.14 4.18
C TYR A 91 -11.45 -7.48 4.62
N GLU A 92 -12.28 -8.49 4.89
CA GLU A 92 -11.81 -9.85 5.16
C GLU A 92 -11.06 -10.45 3.96
N GLU A 93 -11.50 -10.17 2.74
CA GLU A 93 -10.79 -10.59 1.53
C GLU A 93 -9.45 -9.88 1.37
N ALA A 94 -9.43 -8.56 1.59
CA ALA A 94 -8.19 -7.77 1.58
C ALA A 94 -7.18 -8.28 2.64
N MET A 95 -7.66 -8.56 3.85
CA MET A 95 -6.84 -9.08 4.95
C MET A 95 -6.22 -10.44 4.60
N LYS A 96 -7.00 -11.38 4.02
CA LYS A 96 -6.46 -12.67 3.57
C LYS A 96 -5.36 -12.53 2.52
N ALA A 97 -5.52 -11.59 1.58
CA ALA A 97 -4.49 -11.33 0.58
C ALA A 97 -3.22 -10.74 1.22
N ALA A 98 -3.36 -9.83 2.18
CA ALA A 98 -2.22 -9.23 2.88
C ALA A 98 -1.48 -10.25 3.76
N GLU A 99 -2.21 -11.09 4.50
CA GLU A 99 -1.65 -12.20 5.27
C GLU A 99 -0.87 -13.14 4.35
N LYS A 100 -1.42 -13.46 3.17
CA LYS A 100 -0.73 -14.32 2.22
C LYS A 100 0.55 -13.68 1.67
N ALA A 101 0.55 -12.38 1.40
CA ALA A 101 1.75 -11.66 1.01
C ALA A 101 2.84 -11.73 2.10
N ALA A 102 2.44 -11.53 3.35
CA ALA A 102 3.35 -11.58 4.51
C ALA A 102 3.91 -12.98 4.79
N GLU A 103 3.11 -14.04 4.56
CA GLU A 103 3.62 -15.42 4.58
C GLU A 103 4.71 -15.66 3.53
N LEU A 104 4.50 -15.13 2.32
CA LEU A 104 5.38 -15.38 1.16
C LEU A 104 6.65 -14.54 1.20
N ASN A 105 6.56 -13.28 1.64
CA ASN A 105 7.71 -12.38 1.71
C ASN A 105 7.61 -11.43 2.93
N PRO A 106 7.95 -11.90 4.15
CA PRO A 106 7.88 -11.08 5.35
C PRO A 106 8.96 -9.98 5.43
N ASN A 107 9.95 -9.98 4.52
CA ASN A 107 11.06 -9.02 4.50
C ASN A 107 10.90 -7.94 3.42
N ASN A 108 9.67 -7.64 3.03
CA ASN A 108 9.34 -6.54 2.14
C ASN A 108 8.53 -5.47 2.91
N ALA A 109 8.89 -4.19 2.73
CA ALA A 109 8.28 -3.08 3.46
C ALA A 109 6.82 -2.84 3.04
N ASP A 110 6.51 -2.86 1.73
CA ASP A 110 5.14 -2.75 1.21
C ASP A 110 4.24 -3.86 1.75
N VAL A 111 4.73 -5.10 1.79
CA VAL A 111 3.99 -6.25 2.32
C VAL A 111 3.60 -6.01 3.78
N GLN A 112 4.54 -5.55 4.61
CA GLN A 112 4.29 -5.29 6.02
C GLN A 112 3.38 -4.07 6.22
N PHE A 113 3.55 -3.03 5.41
CA PHE A 113 2.70 -1.85 5.43
C PHE A 113 1.25 -2.20 5.08
N TRP A 114 1.02 -2.92 3.97
CA TRP A 114 -0.33 -3.30 3.55
C TRP A 114 -0.98 -4.32 4.47
N LEU A 115 -0.20 -5.18 5.13
CA LEU A 115 -0.69 -5.99 6.25
C LEU A 115 -1.23 -5.11 7.38
N ALA A 116 -0.46 -4.12 7.84
CA ALA A 116 -0.89 -3.20 8.88
C ALA A 116 -2.17 -2.43 8.47
N ALA A 117 -2.21 -1.90 7.25
CA ALA A 117 -3.35 -1.15 6.73
C ALA A 117 -4.63 -2.01 6.64
N CYS A 118 -4.52 -3.26 6.19
CA CYS A 118 -5.65 -4.18 6.11
C CYS A 118 -6.14 -4.62 7.49
N ILE A 119 -5.24 -4.90 8.45
CA ILE A 119 -5.61 -5.20 9.84
C ILE A 119 -6.38 -4.02 10.46
N GLY A 120 -5.89 -2.80 10.25
CA GLY A 120 -6.53 -1.58 10.73
C GLY A 120 -7.95 -1.41 10.20
N SER A 121 -8.12 -1.43 8.88
CA SER A 121 -9.43 -1.24 8.27
C SER A 121 -10.43 -2.34 8.59
N TRP A 122 -9.98 -3.60 8.66
CA TRP A 122 -10.82 -4.70 9.11
C TRP A 122 -11.23 -4.56 10.59
N GLY A 123 -10.29 -4.16 11.45
CA GLY A 123 -10.54 -3.94 12.87
C GLY A 123 -11.53 -2.80 13.11
N GLU A 124 -11.38 -1.69 12.40
CA GLU A 124 -12.33 -0.56 12.41
C GLU A 124 -13.72 -0.98 11.93
N GLU A 125 -13.82 -1.75 10.84
CA GLU A 125 -15.11 -2.21 10.33
C GLU A 125 -15.83 -3.19 11.28
N ARG A 126 -15.08 -4.05 11.98
CA ARG A 126 -15.65 -4.95 13.00
C ARG A 126 -16.09 -4.23 14.27
N GLY A 127 -15.53 -3.06 14.52
CA GLY A 127 -15.90 -2.19 15.62
C GLY A 127 -14.85 -2.08 16.72
N VAL A 128 -15.15 -1.23 17.70
CA VAL A 128 -14.19 -0.69 18.68
C VAL A 128 -13.37 -1.76 19.41
N LEU A 129 -13.98 -2.88 19.79
CA LEU A 129 -13.27 -3.96 20.49
C LEU A 129 -12.21 -4.61 19.59
N GLN A 130 -12.58 -4.94 18.35
CA GLN A 130 -11.64 -5.49 17.37
C GLN A 130 -10.55 -4.49 17.00
N SER A 131 -10.89 -3.21 16.85
CA SER A 131 -9.88 -2.15 16.64
C SER A 131 -8.85 -2.11 17.76
N LEU A 132 -9.27 -2.27 19.03
CA LEU A 132 -8.36 -2.29 20.17
C LEU A 132 -7.41 -3.49 20.15
N PHE A 133 -7.91 -4.69 19.81
CA PHE A 133 -7.08 -5.88 19.66
C PHE A 133 -6.12 -5.77 18.46
N ALA A 134 -6.52 -5.05 17.41
CA ALA A 134 -5.72 -4.84 16.21
C ALA A 134 -4.52 -3.89 16.43
N VAL A 135 -4.54 -3.03 17.45
CA VAL A 135 -3.47 -2.03 17.68
C VAL A 135 -2.07 -2.64 17.74
N LYS A 136 -1.90 -3.74 18.48
CA LYS A 136 -0.58 -4.38 18.63
C LYS A 136 -0.08 -4.99 17.29
N PRO A 137 -0.86 -5.83 16.59
CA PRO A 137 -0.47 -6.33 15.27
C PRO A 137 -0.16 -5.23 14.24
N ILE A 138 -0.95 -4.15 14.21
CA ILE A 138 -0.68 -3.00 13.32
C ILE A 138 0.69 -2.41 13.65
N LYS A 139 0.97 -2.18 14.94
CA LYS A 139 2.25 -1.60 15.38
C LYS A 139 3.43 -2.49 15.01
N GLU A 140 3.32 -3.81 15.21
CA GLU A 140 4.38 -4.76 14.89
C GLU A 140 4.68 -4.80 13.37
N ALA A 141 3.64 -4.78 12.53
CA ALA A 141 3.81 -4.75 11.08
C ALA A 141 4.42 -3.41 10.60
N LEU A 142 3.99 -2.26 11.15
CA LEU A 142 4.59 -0.96 10.82
C LEU A 142 6.04 -0.85 11.28
N ASP A 143 6.36 -1.36 12.48
CA ASP A 143 7.75 -1.41 12.96
C ASP A 143 8.61 -2.26 12.03
N ARG A 144 8.09 -3.41 11.58
CA ARG A 144 8.80 -4.26 10.63
C ARG A 144 9.02 -3.57 9.29
N ALA A 145 8.02 -2.86 8.77
CA ALA A 145 8.16 -2.07 7.55
C ALA A 145 9.29 -1.03 7.70
N LEU A 146 9.36 -0.34 8.84
CA LEU A 146 10.38 0.67 9.13
C LEU A 146 11.77 0.09 9.47
N GLU A 147 11.85 -1.15 9.96
CA GLU A 147 13.12 -1.89 10.07
C GLU A 147 13.70 -2.20 8.68
N ILE A 148 12.85 -2.52 7.71
CA ILE A 148 13.23 -2.84 6.33
C ILE A 148 13.56 -1.57 5.55
N ASP A 149 12.67 -0.57 5.61
CA ASP A 149 12.85 0.74 5.02
C ASP A 149 12.57 1.86 6.04
N PRO A 150 13.63 2.44 6.65
CA PRO A 150 13.50 3.54 7.60
C PRO A 150 12.95 4.85 7.03
N ASN A 151 12.77 4.94 5.71
CA ASN A 151 12.22 6.11 5.01
C ASN A 151 10.84 5.86 4.41
N TYR A 152 10.17 4.75 4.79
CA TYR A 152 8.81 4.45 4.34
C TYR A 152 7.80 5.44 4.93
N ALA A 153 7.45 6.48 4.17
CA ALA A 153 6.71 7.64 4.66
C ALA A 153 5.30 7.28 5.15
N ASP A 154 4.58 6.43 4.41
CA ASP A 154 3.24 5.99 4.78
C ASP A 154 3.20 5.25 6.13
N ALA A 155 4.27 4.54 6.49
CA ALA A 155 4.32 3.83 7.76
C ALA A 155 4.35 4.83 8.93
N TYR A 156 5.05 5.96 8.79
CA TYR A 156 4.99 7.05 9.75
C TYR A 156 3.63 7.74 9.78
N TYR A 157 2.98 7.91 8.63
CA TYR A 157 1.62 8.45 8.55
C TYR A 157 0.61 7.57 9.31
N VAL A 158 0.63 6.24 9.09
CA VAL A 158 -0.26 5.31 9.81
C VAL A 158 0.11 5.19 11.29
N LEU A 159 1.40 5.25 11.65
CA LEU A 159 1.82 5.32 13.05
C LEU A 159 1.27 6.56 13.76
N SER A 160 1.26 7.72 13.08
CA SER A 160 0.66 8.93 13.64
C SER A 160 -0.81 8.70 13.98
N GLN A 161 -1.57 8.18 13.02
CA GLN A 161 -2.99 7.86 13.22
C GLN A 161 -3.18 6.88 14.37
N LEU A 162 -2.38 5.82 14.44
CA LEU A 162 -2.46 4.81 15.48
C LEU A 162 -2.22 5.41 16.87
N TYR A 163 -1.15 6.19 17.03
CA TYR A 163 -0.85 6.87 18.29
C TYR A 163 -1.88 7.93 18.68
N ARG A 164 -2.50 8.59 17.70
CA ARG A 164 -3.52 9.63 17.91
C ARG A 164 -4.86 9.05 18.30
N LYS A 165 -5.28 7.96 17.66
CA LYS A 165 -6.62 7.35 17.79
C LYS A 165 -6.70 6.30 18.90
N ALA A 166 -5.62 5.56 19.18
CA ALA A 166 -5.63 4.53 20.21
C ALA A 166 -5.77 5.12 21.63
N PRO A 167 -6.37 4.39 22.59
CA PRO A 167 -6.35 4.77 24.00
C PRO A 167 -4.94 4.86 24.57
N GLY A 168 -4.70 5.78 25.51
CA GLY A 168 -3.41 5.90 26.17
C GLY A 168 -3.10 4.78 27.15
N ARG A 169 -1.91 4.86 27.77
CA ARG A 169 -1.52 3.94 28.84
C ARG A 169 -2.43 4.08 30.08
N PRO A 170 -2.68 2.98 30.82
CA PRO A 170 -2.13 1.63 30.61
C PRO A 170 -2.91 0.77 29.61
N LEU A 171 -4.02 1.27 29.04
CA LEU A 171 -4.92 0.47 28.21
C LEU A 171 -4.31 0.12 26.84
N SER A 172 -3.63 1.08 26.21
CA SER A 172 -2.97 0.87 24.92
C SER A 172 -1.82 1.86 24.72
N ILE A 173 -1.40 2.10 23.47
CA ILE A 173 -0.19 2.83 23.10
C ILE A 173 -0.43 4.31 22.75
N GLY A 174 -1.67 4.79 22.86
CA GLY A 174 -2.05 6.15 22.49
C GLY A 174 -1.15 7.20 23.11
N ASN A 175 -0.58 8.06 22.26
CA ASN A 175 0.36 9.10 22.68
C ASN A 175 0.39 10.24 21.67
N LYS A 176 -0.24 11.36 22.03
CA LYS A 176 -0.35 12.55 21.18
C LYS A 176 1.01 13.09 20.73
N LYS A 177 2.04 13.04 21.58
CA LYS A 177 3.38 13.54 21.23
C LYS A 177 4.03 12.66 20.16
N LEU A 178 3.96 11.34 20.34
CA LEU A 178 4.47 10.39 19.33
C LEU A 178 3.70 10.48 18.02
N ALA A 179 2.39 10.74 18.07
CA ALA A 179 1.61 11.00 16.86
C ALA A 179 2.16 12.21 16.09
N LEU A 180 2.40 13.33 16.79
CA LEU A 180 2.97 14.52 16.18
C LEU A 180 4.36 14.28 15.58
N GLU A 181 5.24 13.57 16.30
CA GLU A 181 6.58 13.24 15.81
C GLU A 181 6.54 12.37 14.55
N ALA A 182 5.65 11.38 14.50
CA ALA A 182 5.45 10.50 13.35
C ALA A 182 4.87 11.27 12.15
N ALA A 183 3.84 12.10 12.34
CA ALA A 183 3.29 12.93 11.27
C ALA A 183 4.33 13.91 10.69
N GLN A 184 5.15 14.53 11.56
CA GLN A 184 6.25 15.38 11.10
C GLN A 184 7.29 14.60 10.30
N LYS A 185 7.56 13.34 10.65
CA LYS A 185 8.48 12.49 9.88
C LYS A 185 7.91 12.13 8.52
N ALA A 186 6.61 11.80 8.42
CA ALA A 186 5.94 11.55 7.14
C ALA A 186 6.03 12.78 6.21
N VAL A 187 5.64 13.97 6.70
CA VAL A 187 5.73 15.23 5.92
C VAL A 187 7.18 15.60 5.55
N ARG A 188 8.18 15.28 6.39
CA ARG A 188 9.59 15.51 6.03
C ARG A 188 10.07 14.62 4.90
N LEU A 189 9.56 13.40 4.81
CA LEU A 189 9.92 12.44 3.75
C LEU A 189 9.22 12.82 2.45
N GLU A 190 7.93 13.17 2.54
CA GLU A 190 7.10 13.53 1.39
C GLU A 190 6.28 14.80 1.69
N PRO A 191 6.86 16.00 1.47
CA PRO A 191 6.21 17.26 1.81
C PRO A 191 5.04 17.61 0.90
N ASP A 192 4.97 16.98 -0.28
CA ASP A 192 3.97 17.27 -1.30
C ASP A 192 2.74 16.34 -1.22
N ASN A 193 2.67 15.46 -0.20
CA ASN A 193 1.53 14.57 0.03
C ASN A 193 0.47 15.26 0.92
N THR A 194 -0.73 15.49 0.39
CA THR A 194 -1.83 16.17 1.11
C THR A 194 -2.28 15.41 2.35
N SER A 195 -2.31 14.08 2.32
CA SER A 195 -2.76 13.24 3.44
C SER A 195 -1.79 13.36 4.62
N PHE A 196 -0.49 13.49 4.33
CA PHE A 196 0.53 13.63 5.39
C PHE A 196 0.45 15.00 6.05
N VAL A 197 0.27 16.07 5.26
CA VAL A 197 0.10 17.43 5.80
C VAL A 197 -1.21 17.54 6.60
N LEU A 198 -2.26 16.88 6.15
CA LEU A 198 -3.53 16.81 6.87
C LEU A 198 -3.41 16.07 8.22
N GLU A 199 -2.76 14.90 8.24
CA GLU A 199 -2.51 14.18 9.50
C GLU A 199 -1.61 14.97 10.44
N LEU A 200 -0.63 15.73 9.92
CA LEU A 200 0.15 16.66 10.74
C LEU A 200 -0.74 17.71 11.40
N ALA A 201 -1.71 18.27 10.67
CA ALA A 201 -2.67 19.20 11.24
C ALA A 201 -3.55 18.55 12.32
N GLU A 202 -4.05 17.32 12.09
CA GLU A 202 -4.80 16.57 13.10
C GLU A 202 -3.97 16.26 14.35
N ALA A 203 -2.72 15.84 14.17
CA ALA A 203 -1.79 15.58 15.27
C ALA A 203 -1.47 16.87 16.05
N GLN A 204 -1.32 18.00 15.37
CA GLN A 204 -1.18 19.32 16.00
C GLN A 204 -2.42 19.70 16.82
N LEU A 205 -3.63 19.50 16.30
CA LEU A 205 -4.87 19.70 17.05
C LEU A 205 -4.92 18.82 18.31
N ALA A 206 -4.53 17.55 18.19
CA ALA A 206 -4.48 16.64 19.33
C ALA A 206 -3.50 17.12 20.43
N ASN A 207 -2.45 17.85 20.05
CA ASN A 207 -1.45 18.46 20.93
C ASN A 207 -1.77 19.92 21.32
N ASN A 208 -3.00 20.40 21.08
CA ASN A 208 -3.44 21.77 21.35
C ASN A 208 -2.66 22.87 20.57
N MET A 209 -2.00 22.51 19.48
CA MET A 209 -1.26 23.43 18.59
C MET A 209 -2.20 23.99 17.52
N LYS A 210 -3.23 24.72 17.94
CA LYS A 210 -4.35 25.16 17.06
C LYS A 210 -3.90 26.11 15.94
N ALA A 211 -2.93 26.98 16.21
CA ALA A 211 -2.47 27.98 15.22
C ALA A 211 -1.70 27.30 14.07
N GLU A 212 -0.80 26.38 14.41
CA GLU A 212 -0.02 25.60 13.46
C GLU A 212 -0.91 24.65 12.67
N ALA A 213 -1.88 23.99 13.33
CA ALA A 213 -2.86 23.16 12.66
C ALA A 213 -3.65 23.96 11.62
N LYS A 214 -4.13 25.16 11.96
CA LYS A 214 -4.87 26.00 11.02
C LYS A 214 -4.03 26.34 9.78
N LYS A 215 -2.75 26.69 9.97
CA LYS A 215 -1.82 26.96 8.87
C LYS A 215 -1.65 25.74 7.95
N ASN A 216 -1.50 24.54 8.51
CA ASN A 216 -1.36 23.32 7.73
C ASN A 216 -2.67 22.91 7.03
N LEU A 217 -3.84 23.13 7.65
CA LEU A 217 -5.12 22.92 6.97
C LEU A 217 -5.30 23.88 5.79
N GLU A 218 -4.91 25.15 5.93
CA GLU A 218 -4.91 26.12 4.82
C GLU A 218 -3.91 25.71 3.73
N LEU A 219 -2.75 25.16 4.10
CA LEU A 219 -1.78 24.61 3.17
C LEU A 219 -2.39 23.46 2.34
N VAL A 220 -3.04 22.47 2.98
CA VAL A 220 -3.72 21.35 2.28
C VAL A 220 -4.69 21.87 1.20
N LEU A 221 -5.44 22.93 1.48
CA LEU A 221 -6.37 23.52 0.50
C LEU A 221 -5.66 24.12 -0.73
N SER A 222 -4.43 24.60 -0.56
CA SER A 222 -3.63 25.26 -1.60
C SER A 222 -2.70 24.32 -2.38
N MET A 223 -2.39 23.14 -1.84
CA MET A 223 -1.49 22.18 -2.49
C MET A 223 -2.07 21.66 -3.82
N PRO A 224 -1.23 21.36 -4.83
CA PRO A 224 -1.68 20.53 -5.94
C PRO A 224 -2.12 19.15 -5.44
N PRO A 225 -2.95 18.40 -6.20
CA PRO A 225 -3.19 16.99 -5.88
C PRO A 225 -1.88 16.20 -5.88
N THR A 226 -1.73 15.27 -4.94
CA THR A 226 -0.63 14.30 -4.91
C THR A 226 -0.60 13.52 -6.24
N PRO A 227 0.55 13.44 -6.94
CA PRO A 227 0.66 12.89 -8.31
C PRO A 227 0.03 11.51 -8.57
N ASP A 228 -0.09 10.66 -7.56
CA ASP A 228 -0.69 9.31 -7.67
C ASP A 228 -1.88 9.08 -6.72
N GLU A 229 -2.35 10.12 -6.02
CA GLU A 229 -3.44 10.07 -5.04
C GLU A 229 -4.46 11.21 -5.22
N PRO A 230 -5.01 11.39 -6.44
CA PRO A 230 -5.91 12.52 -6.72
C PRO A 230 -7.27 12.42 -6.01
N VAL A 231 -7.71 11.20 -5.71
CA VAL A 231 -8.98 10.96 -4.99
C VAL A 231 -8.80 11.37 -3.54
N GLU A 232 -7.77 10.86 -2.89
CA GLU A 232 -7.38 11.15 -1.51
C GLU A 232 -7.12 12.64 -1.35
N SER A 233 -6.38 13.26 -2.28
CA SER A 233 -6.16 14.72 -2.29
C SER A 233 -7.46 15.53 -2.29
N SER A 234 -8.49 15.04 -2.98
CA SER A 234 -9.79 15.71 -3.04
C SER A 234 -10.57 15.54 -1.73
N GLU A 235 -10.53 14.34 -1.16
CA GLU A 235 -11.13 14.00 0.14
C GLU A 235 -10.45 14.78 1.29
N ASP A 236 -9.11 14.85 1.28
CA ASP A 236 -8.30 15.59 2.25
C ASP A 236 -8.65 17.07 2.27
N LYS A 237 -8.77 17.68 1.09
CA LYS A 237 -9.16 19.09 0.96
C LYS A 237 -10.55 19.34 1.51
N GLU A 238 -11.49 18.45 1.23
CA GLU A 238 -12.84 18.57 1.77
C GLU A 238 -12.86 18.43 3.29
N TYR A 239 -12.13 17.45 3.82
CA TYR A 239 -12.00 17.27 5.26
C TYR A 239 -11.32 18.48 5.94
N ALA A 240 -10.28 19.05 5.32
CA ALA A 240 -9.61 20.25 5.81
C ALA A 240 -10.57 21.45 5.89
N ARG A 241 -11.47 21.65 4.91
CA ARG A 241 -12.51 22.70 4.98
C ARG A 241 -13.43 22.51 6.17
N GLN A 242 -13.86 21.26 6.42
CA GLN A 242 -14.75 20.93 7.52
C GLN A 242 -14.07 21.15 8.88
N LEU A 243 -12.80 20.78 9.02
CA LEU A 243 -12.02 21.05 10.23
C LEU A 243 -11.87 22.56 10.46
N LEU A 244 -11.48 23.32 9.44
CA LEU A 244 -11.34 24.78 9.53
C LEU A 244 -12.66 25.46 9.95
N ALA A 245 -13.80 25.00 9.44
CA ALA A 245 -15.10 25.51 9.83
C ALA A 245 -15.41 25.31 11.33
N LYS A 246 -14.97 24.19 11.91
CA LYS A 246 -15.13 23.88 13.34
C LYS A 246 -14.14 24.62 14.26
N LEU A 247 -13.05 25.15 13.71
CA LEU A 247 -12.01 25.87 14.47
C LEU A 247 -12.28 27.38 14.58
N LYS A 248 -13.27 27.90 13.85
CA LYS A 248 -13.77 29.28 13.97
C LYS A 248 -14.44 29.48 15.33
#